data_AF-A0A1B6I279-F1
#
_entry.id   AF-A0A1B6I279-F1
#
_cell.length_a   1.000
_cell.length_b   1.000
_cell.length_c   1.000
_cell.angle_alpha   90.00
_cell.angle_beta   90.00
_cell.angle_gamma   90.00
#
_symmetry.space_group_name_H-M   'P 1'
#
loop_
_entity.id
_entity.type
_entity.pdbx_description
1 polymer ?
#
loop_
_entity_poly.entity_id
_entity_poly.type
_entity_poly.pdbx_seq_one_letter_code
_entity_poly.pdbx_strand_id
1 'polypeptide(L)'
;HGGVVDREVQLMVTPRVVQEVRNHFNCSTLEGAELEDQGEEGTALTHWEKRVFENEAMTGTHTQNPVYSRLTLALMEDTGWYRANYSMAQPLTWGRNLGCDFVTTSCKQWMDSKRIIGKS
;
A
#
# COMPACT_ATOMS: atom_id res chain seq x y z
N HIS A 1 -1.76 16.58 -22.55
CA HIS A 1 -0.84 16.11 -21.51
C HIS A 1 -0.69 14.61 -21.60
N GLY A 2 0.49 14.12 -21.99
CA GLY A 2 0.83 12.71 -22.09
C GLY A 2 2.35 12.62 -22.06
N GLY A 3 2.90 11.84 -21.14
CA GLY A 3 4.33 11.73 -20.91
C GLY A 3 4.59 10.75 -19.76
N VAL A 4 5.79 10.18 -19.74
CA VAL A 4 6.30 9.40 -18.62
C VAL A 4 6.98 10.37 -17.65
N VAL A 5 6.72 10.21 -16.36
CA VAL A 5 7.36 10.99 -15.31
C VAL A 5 8.05 10.00 -14.38
N ASP A 6 9.32 10.25 -14.09
CA ASP A 6 10.04 9.51 -13.08
C ASP A 6 9.54 9.96 -11.70
N ARG A 7 9.17 9.00 -10.85
CA ARG A 7 8.84 9.25 -9.44
C ARG A 7 9.83 8.51 -8.56
N GLU A 8 10.34 9.20 -7.55
CA GLU A 8 11.07 8.57 -6.46
C GLU A 8 10.04 8.08 -5.43
N VAL A 9 10.20 6.84 -4.95
CA VAL A 9 9.32 6.25 -3.95
C VAL A 9 10.13 5.80 -2.75
N GLN A 10 9.60 6.03 -1.56
CA GLN A 10 10.18 5.54 -0.32
C GLN A 10 9.41 4.31 0.15
N LEU A 11 10.13 3.27 0.55
CA LEU A 11 9.55 1.97 0.88
C LEU A 11 9.86 1.60 2.34
N MET A 12 8.86 1.10 3.05
CA MET A 12 9.06 0.36 4.29
C MET A 12 9.43 -1.09 3.97
N VAL A 13 10.66 -1.47 4.30
CA VAL A 13 11.27 -2.76 3.89
C VAL A 13 11.46 -3.74 5.04
N THR A 14 10.81 -3.51 6.18
CA THR A 14 10.94 -4.42 7.33
C THR A 14 10.31 -5.79 7.03
N PRO A 15 10.82 -6.89 7.61
CA PRO A 15 10.53 -8.24 7.14
C PRO A 15 9.04 -8.61 7.09
N ARG A 16 8.25 -8.25 8.11
CA ARG A 16 6.81 -8.56 8.14
C ARG A 16 6.03 -7.64 7.22
N VAL A 17 6.41 -6.37 7.12
CA VAL A 17 5.79 -5.43 6.17
C VAL A 17 5.97 -5.95 4.73
N VAL A 18 7.18 -6.38 4.36
CA VAL A 18 7.45 -7.00 3.05
C VAL A 18 6.62 -8.27 2.86
N GLN A 19 6.49 -9.11 3.88
CA GLN A 19 5.66 -10.31 3.79
C GLN A 19 4.19 -9.97 3.55
N GLU A 20 3.62 -9.07 4.35
CA GLU A 20 2.19 -8.74 4.29
C GLU A 20 1.83 -7.95 3.03
N VAL A 21 2.70 -7.06 2.55
CA VAL A 21 2.45 -6.32 1.30
C VAL A 21 2.44 -7.26 0.08
N ARG A 22 3.36 -8.23 0.04
CA ARG A 22 3.40 -9.26 -1.01
C ARG A 22 2.15 -10.13 -0.99
N ASN A 23 1.73 -10.55 0.21
CA ASN A 23 0.52 -11.35 0.40
C ASN A 23 -0.75 -10.59 0.01
N HIS A 24 -0.84 -9.30 0.38
CA HIS A 24 -2.00 -8.46 0.12
C HIS A 24 -2.23 -8.25 -1.39
N PHE A 25 -1.19 -7.83 -2.12
CA PHE A 25 -1.30 -7.59 -3.56
C PHE A 25 -1.17 -8.84 -4.42
N ASN A 26 -0.79 -9.99 -3.84
CA ASN A 26 -0.40 -11.20 -4.56
C ASN A 26 0.74 -10.93 -5.56
N CYS A 27 1.81 -10.29 -5.08
CA CYS A 27 2.98 -9.94 -5.85
C CYS A 27 4.25 -10.25 -5.06
N SER A 28 4.96 -11.33 -5.40
CA SER A 28 6.14 -11.79 -4.67
C SER A 28 7.39 -10.93 -4.86
N THR A 29 7.40 -10.07 -5.88
CA THR A 29 8.55 -9.23 -6.25
C THR A 29 8.57 -7.87 -5.58
N LEU A 30 7.53 -7.49 -4.81
CA LEU A 30 7.54 -6.21 -4.09
C LEU A 30 8.70 -6.16 -3.09
N GLU A 31 9.43 -5.04 -3.09
CA GLU A 31 10.57 -4.80 -2.22
C GLU A 31 10.15 -4.26 -0.84
N GLY A 32 8.99 -3.60 -0.76
CA GLY A 32 8.43 -3.02 0.46
C GLY A 32 7.06 -2.40 0.23
N ALA A 33 6.52 -1.77 1.27
CA ALA A 33 5.27 -1.01 1.19
C ALA A 33 5.56 0.48 0.93
N GLU A 34 4.89 1.06 -0.07
CA GLU A 34 5.03 2.50 -0.40
C GLU A 34 4.59 3.39 0.77
N LEU A 35 5.44 4.34 1.13
CA LEU A 35 5.12 5.44 2.03
C LEU A 35 4.59 6.62 1.22
N GLU A 36 3.72 7.41 1.84
CA GLU A 36 3.10 8.58 1.24
C GLU A 36 4.15 9.58 0.73
N ASP A 37 4.04 9.94 -0.55
CA ASP A 37 4.96 10.86 -1.23
C ASP A 37 4.36 12.26 -1.47
N GLN A 38 3.06 12.45 -1.21
CA GLN A 38 2.38 13.74 -1.29
C GLN A 38 2.09 14.33 0.10
N GLY A 39 2.31 15.64 0.24
CA GLY A 39 1.92 16.41 1.44
C GLY A 39 3.05 17.23 2.04
N GLU A 40 2.78 17.86 3.19
CA GLU A 40 3.78 18.60 3.97
C GLU A 40 4.65 17.64 4.81
N GLU A 41 5.64 18.20 5.51
CA GLU A 41 6.64 17.49 6.33
C GLU A 41 6.03 16.56 7.41
N GLY A 42 4.74 16.74 7.76
CA GLY A 42 3.99 15.89 8.69
C GLY A 42 3.21 14.72 8.06
N THR A 43 3.07 14.68 6.73
CA THR A 43 2.27 13.68 6.01
C THR A 43 3.15 12.74 5.19
N ALA A 44 4.12 13.30 4.47
CA ALA A 44 5.06 12.50 3.70
C ALA A 44 5.90 11.62 4.64
N LEU A 45 6.13 10.37 4.25
CA LEU A 45 6.93 9.36 4.97
C LEU A 45 6.38 8.84 6.32
N THR A 46 5.37 9.50 6.91
CA THR A 46 4.75 9.08 8.17
C THR A 46 3.50 8.20 7.98
N HIS A 47 2.99 8.14 6.75
CA HIS A 47 1.77 7.41 6.39
C HIS A 47 2.02 6.41 5.25
N TRP A 48 1.11 5.46 5.11
CA TRP A 48 1.05 4.60 3.93
C TRP A 48 0.56 5.38 2.71
N GLU A 49 1.13 5.07 1.54
CA GLU A 49 0.72 5.66 0.26
C GLU A 49 -0.76 5.42 -0.01
N LYS A 50 -1.55 6.51 -0.01
CA LYS A 50 -3.00 6.41 -0.11
C LYS A 50 -3.47 5.77 -1.41
N ARG A 51 -2.75 5.95 -2.53
CA ARG A 51 -3.13 5.33 -3.82
C ARG A 51 -3.23 3.81 -3.72
N VAL A 52 -2.29 3.17 -3.05
CA VAL A 52 -2.23 1.70 -2.98
C VAL A 52 -2.90 1.10 -1.76
N PHE A 53 -3.14 1.89 -0.70
CA PHE A 53 -3.71 1.40 0.56
C PHE A 53 -5.05 2.05 0.97
N GLU A 54 -5.46 3.15 0.34
CA GLU A 54 -6.76 3.83 0.48
C GLU A 54 -7.24 3.99 1.94
N ASN A 55 -8.16 3.15 2.41
CA ASN A 55 -8.74 3.23 3.74
C ASN A 55 -7.97 2.49 4.84
N GLU A 56 -6.73 2.08 4.59
CA GLU A 56 -5.85 1.59 5.66
C GLU A 56 -5.71 2.67 6.76
N ALA A 57 -5.76 2.25 8.02
CA ALA A 57 -5.82 3.12 9.19
C ALA A 57 -4.66 4.14 9.29
N MET A 58 -3.51 3.86 8.68
CA MET A 58 -2.32 4.71 8.71
C MET A 58 -2.09 5.47 7.39
N THR A 59 -3.11 5.67 6.54
CA THR A 59 -3.01 6.61 5.40
C THR A 59 -3.26 8.06 5.85
N GLY A 60 -2.63 9.03 5.19
CA GLY A 60 -2.50 10.44 5.64
C GLY A 60 -3.75 11.31 5.66
N THR A 61 -4.95 10.74 5.57
CA THR A 61 -6.21 11.51 5.54
C THR A 61 -7.30 10.80 6.32
N HIS A 62 -8.21 11.57 6.94
CA HIS A 62 -9.40 11.01 7.59
C HIS A 62 -10.26 10.23 6.59
N THR A 63 -10.11 8.91 6.60
CA THR A 63 -10.99 7.96 5.94
C THR A 63 -12.21 7.74 6.83
N GLN A 64 -13.41 7.66 6.25
CA GLN A 64 -14.64 7.45 7.01
C GLN A 64 -14.70 6.05 7.67
N ASN A 65 -13.90 5.10 7.19
CA ASN A 65 -13.89 3.71 7.63
C ASN A 65 -12.44 3.17 7.67
N PRO A 66 -11.63 3.55 8.68
CA PRO A 66 -10.25 3.11 8.77
C PRO A 66 -10.18 1.59 9.01
N VAL A 67 -9.29 0.93 8.27
CA VAL A 67 -9.03 -0.50 8.36
C VAL A 67 -7.68 -0.73 9.02
N TYR A 68 -7.68 -1.28 10.23
CA TYR A 68 -6.48 -1.75 10.91
C TYR A 68 -6.07 -3.11 10.34
N SER A 69 -5.33 -3.05 9.24
CA SER A 69 -4.99 -4.21 8.44
C SER A 69 -3.81 -5.00 9.02
N ARG A 70 -3.51 -6.16 8.40
CA ARG A 70 -2.28 -6.90 8.69
C ARG A 70 -1.02 -6.07 8.44
N LEU A 71 -1.07 -5.07 7.54
CA LEU A 71 0.07 -4.22 7.22
C LEU A 71 0.48 -3.33 8.40
N THR A 72 -0.47 -2.61 9.00
CA THR A 72 -0.19 -1.79 10.19
C THR A 72 0.22 -2.64 11.38
N LEU A 73 -0.38 -3.81 11.57
CA LEU A 73 0.04 -4.75 12.60
C LEU A 73 1.48 -5.26 12.39
N ALA A 74 1.86 -5.52 11.14
CA ALA A 74 3.21 -5.91 10.77
C ALA A 74 4.23 -4.82 11.05
N LEU A 75 3.93 -3.57 10.69
CA LEU A 75 4.79 -2.45 11.03
C LEU A 75 4.98 -2.34 12.55
N MET A 76 3.89 -2.35 13.30
CA MET A 76 3.94 -2.25 14.77
C MET A 76 4.76 -3.39 15.39
N GLU A 77 4.62 -4.63 14.91
CA GLU A 77 5.42 -5.74 15.43
C GLU A 77 6.90 -5.66 15.02
N ASP A 78 7.20 -5.21 13.80
CA ASP A 78 8.58 -5.04 13.34
C ASP A 78 9.34 -3.93 14.10
N THR A 79 8.64 -2.96 14.72
CA THR A 79 9.29 -2.00 15.65
C THR A 79 9.92 -2.66 16.87
N GLY A 80 9.48 -3.86 17.23
CA GLY A 80 9.88 -4.56 18.45
C GLY A 80 9.20 -4.07 19.74
N TRP A 81 8.35 -3.04 19.68
CA TRP A 81 7.62 -2.54 20.84
C TRP A 81 6.33 -3.30 21.13
N TYR A 82 5.77 -3.95 20.10
CA TYR A 82 4.48 -4.61 20.17
C TYR A 82 4.58 -6.07 19.75
N ARG A 83 3.64 -6.87 20.25
CA ARG A 83 3.34 -8.20 19.72
C ARG A 83 1.92 -8.16 19.17
N ALA A 84 1.77 -8.25 17.86
CA ALA A 84 0.46 -8.07 17.24
C ALA A 84 -0.35 -9.38 17.27
N ASN A 85 -1.66 -9.24 17.50
CA ASN A 85 -2.59 -10.35 17.30
C ASN A 85 -3.23 -10.24 15.91
N TYR A 86 -2.68 -10.94 14.93
CA TYR A 86 -3.17 -10.91 13.56
C TYR A 86 -4.57 -11.50 13.36
N SER A 87 -5.13 -12.23 14.35
CA SER A 87 -6.52 -12.68 14.26
C SER A 87 -7.53 -11.52 14.38
N MET A 88 -7.07 -10.37 14.89
CA MET A 88 -7.86 -9.14 15.03
C MET A 88 -7.72 -8.21 13.81
N ALA A 89 -6.86 -8.56 12.85
CA ALA A 89 -6.64 -7.75 11.66
C ALA A 89 -7.94 -7.64 10.85
N GLN A 90 -8.31 -6.42 10.48
CA GLN A 90 -9.43 -6.19 9.60
C GLN A 90 -9.03 -6.46 8.13
N PRO A 91 -9.93 -7.00 7.30
CA PRO A 91 -9.63 -7.27 5.91
C PRO A 91 -9.56 -5.97 5.11
N LEU A 92 -8.38 -5.61 4.62
CA LEU A 92 -8.21 -4.57 3.61
C LEU A 92 -8.61 -5.16 2.25
N THR A 93 -9.65 -4.60 1.62
CA THR A 93 -10.15 -5.08 0.32
C THR A 93 -9.51 -4.33 -0.84
N TRP A 94 -9.20 -3.05 -0.66
CA TRP A 94 -8.54 -2.21 -1.66
C TRP A 94 -7.22 -2.82 -2.11
N GLY A 95 -7.01 -2.95 -3.42
CA GLY A 95 -5.77 -3.48 -3.98
C GLY A 95 -5.56 -5.00 -3.86
N ARG A 96 -6.39 -5.69 -3.07
CA ARG A 96 -6.14 -7.09 -2.74
C ARG A 96 -6.12 -7.99 -3.99
N ASN A 97 -5.06 -8.76 -4.14
CA ASN A 97 -4.80 -9.65 -5.28
C ASN A 97 -4.75 -8.97 -6.68
N LEU A 98 -4.58 -7.64 -6.76
CA LEU A 98 -4.55 -6.94 -8.05
C LEU A 98 -3.21 -7.05 -8.79
N GLY A 99 -2.20 -7.67 -8.17
CA GLY A 99 -0.89 -7.97 -8.76
C GLY A 99 0.07 -6.79 -8.77
N CYS A 100 1.28 -7.05 -9.26
CA CYS A 100 2.40 -6.10 -9.24
C CYS A 100 2.10 -4.81 -10.01
N ASP A 101 1.36 -4.89 -11.13
CA ASP A 101 1.06 -3.74 -11.98
C ASP A 101 0.20 -2.69 -11.26
N PHE A 102 -0.66 -3.12 -10.32
CA PHE A 102 -1.46 -2.19 -9.52
C PHE A 102 -0.57 -1.27 -8.66
N VAL A 103 0.49 -1.84 -8.10
CA VAL A 103 1.42 -1.12 -7.23
C VAL A 103 2.43 -0.34 -8.07
N THR A 104 3.06 -0.97 -9.06
CA THR A 104 4.24 -0.40 -9.73
C THR A 104 3.94 0.54 -10.90
N THR A 105 2.70 0.59 -11.40
CA THR A 105 2.33 1.46 -12.53
C THR A 105 1.45 2.63 -12.08
N SER A 106 1.40 3.68 -12.90
CA SER A 106 0.48 4.80 -12.66
C SER A 106 -0.98 4.35 -12.72
N CYS A 107 -1.87 5.02 -11.99
CA CYS A 107 -3.31 4.74 -12.04
C CYS A 107 -3.84 4.69 -13.48
N LYS A 108 -3.39 5.64 -14.32
CA LYS A 108 -3.77 5.70 -15.73
C LYS A 108 -3.31 4.45 -16.50
N GLN A 109 -2.03 4.08 -16.37
CA GLN A 109 -1.48 2.92 -17.05
C GLN A 109 -2.17 1.63 -16.62
N TRP A 110 -2.42 1.47 -15.32
CA TRP A 110 -3.16 0.34 -14.79
C TRP A 110 -4.58 0.28 -15.36
N MET A 111 -5.35 1.37 -15.31
CA MET A 111 -6.71 1.44 -15.85
C MET A 111 -6.75 1.14 -17.36
N ASP A 112 -5.81 1.70 -18.12
CA ASP A 112 -5.69 1.45 -19.56
C ASP A 112 -5.44 -0.04 -19.83
N SER A 113 -4.57 -0.69 -19.05
CA SER A 113 -4.31 -2.13 -19.16
C SER A 113 -5.55 -2.99 -18.89
N LYS A 114 -6.35 -2.64 -17.87
CA LYS A 114 -7.57 -3.39 -17.50
C LYS A 114 -8.67 -3.23 -18.54
N ARG A 115 -8.80 -2.03 -19.13
CA ARG A 115 -9.72 -1.76 -20.24
C ARG A 115 -9.41 -2.61 -21.47
N ILE A 116 -8.13 -2.79 -21.80
CA ILE A 116 -7.70 -3.65 -22.92
C ILE A 116 -8.06 -5.12 -22.67
N ILE A 117 -7.93 -5.58 -21.42
CA ILE A 117 -8.17 -6.97 -21.02
C ILE A 117 -9.67 -7.28 -20.80
N GLY A 118 -10.55 -6.27 -20.92
CA GLY A 118 -12.00 -6.44 -20.74
C GLY A 118 -12.44 -6.71 -19.30
N LYS A 119 -11.58 -6.39 -18.32
CA LYS A 119 -11.91 -6.46 -16.89
C LYS A 119 -12.23 -5.03 -16.42
N SER A 120 -13.49 -4.61 -16.60
CA SER A 120 -14.04 -3.42 -15.94
C SER A 120 -14.72 -3.81 -14.64
#